data_AF-A0A3S5CZQ1-F1
#
_entry.id   AF-A0A3S5CZQ1-F1
#
_cell.length_a   1.000
_cell.length_b   1.000
_cell.length_c   1.000
_cell.angle_alpha   90.00
_cell.angle_beta   90.00
_cell.angle_gamma   90.00
#
_symmetry.space_group_name_H-M   'P 1'
#
loop_
_entity.id
_entity.type
_entity.pdbx_description
1 polymer ?
#
loop_
_entity_poly.entity_id
_entity_poly.type
_entity_poly.pdbx_seq_one_letter_code
_entity_poly.pdbx_strand_id
1 'polypeptide(L)'
;MVEHGNTPGFAKLLDLEMLVFYDGGRERTLAAIEQLLAVTGFRSVGVVPTHSLMHVIEAERVSAVGLWLLRRGVLGVGVAA
;
A
#
# COMPACT_ATOMS: atom_id res chain seq x y z
N MET A 1 -3.43 -8.78 -1.62
CA MET A 1 -3.38 -7.67 -2.59
C MET A 1 -4.03 -8.11 -3.88
N VAL A 2 -4.65 -7.20 -4.64
CA VAL A 2 -5.23 -7.52 -5.94
C VAL A 2 -4.21 -7.31 -7.07
N GLU A 3 -4.11 -8.27 -7.98
CA GLU A 3 -3.26 -8.16 -9.18
C GLU A 3 -4.00 -7.45 -10.33
N HIS A 4 -3.25 -6.80 -11.20
CA HIS A 4 -3.77 -6.18 -12.42
C HIS A 4 -4.31 -7.21 -13.44
N GLY A 5 -5.11 -6.73 -14.39
CA GLY A 5 -5.67 -7.54 -15.48
C GLY A 5 -6.88 -8.38 -15.07
N ASN A 6 -7.25 -9.37 -15.89
CA ASN A 6 -8.49 -10.15 -15.72
C ASN A 6 -8.26 -11.62 -15.32
N THR A 7 -7.03 -12.00 -14.95
CA THR A 7 -6.74 -13.35 -14.46
C THR A 7 -7.59 -13.66 -13.21
N PRO A 8 -8.23 -14.84 -13.14
CA PRO A 8 -8.98 -15.24 -11.95
C PRO A 8 -8.09 -15.28 -10.70
N GLY A 9 -8.64 -14.89 -9.56
CA GLY A 9 -7.94 -14.95 -8.27
C GLY A 9 -8.87 -14.63 -7.11
N PHE A 10 -8.59 -15.19 -5.94
CA PHE A 10 -9.47 -15.06 -4.77
C PHE A 10 -9.68 -13.59 -4.35
N ALA A 11 -8.63 -12.77 -4.40
CA ALA A 11 -8.72 -11.33 -4.08
C ALA A 11 -9.72 -10.59 -5.00
N LYS A 12 -9.95 -11.06 -6.24
CA LYS A 12 -10.96 -10.46 -7.13
C LYS A 12 -12.37 -10.88 -6.78
N LEU A 13 -12.55 -12.10 -6.27
CA LEU A 13 -13.84 -12.51 -5.73
C LEU A 13 -14.18 -11.69 -4.49
N LEU A 14 -13.21 -11.49 -3.59
CA LEU A 14 -13.38 -10.64 -2.42
C LEU A 14 -13.64 -9.19 -2.80
N ASP A 15 -13.00 -8.65 -3.85
CA ASP A 15 -13.28 -7.31 -4.36
C ASP A 15 -14.75 -7.13 -4.79
N LEU A 16 -15.34 -8.15 -5.44
CA LEU A 16 -16.77 -8.18 -5.76
C LEU A 16 -17.65 -8.25 -4.52
N GLU A 17 -17.26 -9.04 -3.52
CA GLU A 17 -17.95 -9.07 -2.23
C GLU A 17 -17.93 -7.69 -1.57
N MET A 18 -16.76 -7.03 -1.53
CA MET A 18 -16.61 -5.70 -0.97
C MET A 18 -17.50 -4.67 -1.68
N LEU A 19 -17.56 -4.72 -3.01
CA LEU A 19 -18.42 -3.86 -3.83
C LEU A 19 -19.91 -4.02 -3.49
N VAL A 20 -20.36 -5.25 -3.23
CA VAL A 20 -21.79 -5.55 -2.98
C VAL A 20 -22.19 -5.19 -1.56
N PHE A 21 -21.35 -5.51 -0.57
CA PHE A 21 -21.74 -5.42 0.83
C PHE A 21 -21.34 -4.11 1.52
N TYR A 22 -20.38 -3.35 0.96
CA TYR A 22 -19.84 -2.15 1.61
C TYR A 22 -19.80 -0.98 0.64
N ASP A 23 -20.40 0.15 1.04
CA ASP A 23 -20.39 1.37 0.23
C ASP A 23 -18.96 1.87 0.00
N GLY A 24 -18.53 1.88 -1.27
CA GLY A 24 -17.16 2.23 -1.66
C GLY A 24 -16.07 1.18 -1.28
N GLY A 25 -16.47 0.00 -0.81
CA GLY A 25 -15.57 -1.12 -0.49
C GLY A 25 -14.86 -1.65 -1.74
N ARG A 26 -13.56 -1.94 -1.60
CA ARG A 26 -12.71 -2.51 -2.66
C ARG A 26 -11.39 -3.02 -2.11
N GLU A 27 -10.92 -4.11 -2.68
CA GLU A 27 -9.54 -4.56 -2.58
C GLU A 27 -8.62 -3.61 -3.35
N ARG A 28 -7.35 -3.55 -2.95
CA ARG A 28 -6.40 -2.58 -3.51
C ARG A 28 -5.10 -3.24 -3.94
N THR A 29 -4.48 -2.65 -4.95
CA THR A 29 -3.10 -2.91 -5.34
C THR A 29 -2.15 -2.25 -4.32
N LEU A 30 -0.89 -2.68 -4.28
CA LEU A 30 0.13 -2.03 -3.45
C LEU A 30 0.23 -0.53 -3.75
N ALA A 31 0.29 -0.16 -5.04
CA ALA A 31 0.41 1.24 -5.45
C ALA A 31 -0.75 2.12 -4.95
N ALA A 32 -1.99 1.61 -4.95
CA ALA A 32 -3.13 2.33 -4.41
C ALA A 32 -3.04 2.49 -2.88
N ILE A 33 -2.50 1.50 -2.16
CA ILE A 33 -2.27 1.59 -0.72
C ILE A 33 -1.17 2.60 -0.42
N GLU A 34 -0.07 2.60 -1.17
CA GLU A 34 1.01 3.58 -1.04
C GLU A 34 0.53 5.02 -1.23
N GLN A 35 -0.40 5.25 -2.16
CA GLN A 35 -1.06 6.55 -2.33
C GLN A 35 -1.86 6.96 -1.08
N LEU A 36 -2.61 6.03 -0.48
CA LEU A 36 -3.35 6.29 0.76
C LEU A 36 -2.43 6.57 1.95
N LEU A 37 -1.33 5.83 2.07
CA LEU A 37 -0.30 6.08 3.09
C LEU A 37 0.33 7.47 2.89
N ALA A 38 0.67 7.84 1.66
CA ALA A 38 1.30 9.11 1.36
C ALA A 38 0.42 10.31 1.77
N VAL A 39 -0.87 10.29 1.45
CA VAL A 39 -1.80 11.39 1.80
C VAL A 39 -2.08 11.47 3.30
N THR A 40 -1.82 10.40 4.05
CA THR A 40 -1.99 10.33 5.51
C THR A 40 -0.68 10.52 6.29
N GLY A 41 0.43 10.81 5.62
CA GLY A 41 1.71 11.10 6.25
C GLY A 41 2.52 9.86 6.62
N PHE A 42 2.33 8.76 5.90
CA PHE A 42 3.09 7.52 6.03
C PHE A 42 3.79 7.16 4.72
N ARG A 43 4.85 6.37 4.80
CA ARG A 43 5.44 5.69 3.64
C ARG A 43 5.51 4.20 3.89
N SER A 44 5.20 3.40 2.87
CA SER A 44 5.47 1.96 2.89
C SER A 44 6.98 1.72 2.99
N VAL A 45 7.37 0.76 3.82
CA VAL A 45 8.77 0.32 3.98
C VAL A 45 8.97 -1.16 3.63
N GLY A 46 7.89 -1.92 3.49
CA GLY A 46 7.95 -3.33 3.13
C GLY A 46 6.58 -3.96 2.99
N VAL A 47 6.55 -5.09 2.28
CA VAL A 47 5.37 -5.96 2.17
C VAL A 47 5.81 -7.37 2.52
N VAL A 48 5.25 -7.92 3.58
CA VAL A 48 5.55 -9.27 4.07
C VAL A 48 4.41 -10.21 3.64
N PRO A 49 4.68 -11.20 2.76
CA PRO A 49 3.70 -12.22 2.42
C PRO A 49 3.46 -13.12 3.64
N THR A 50 2.24 -13.63 3.77
CA THR A 50 1.88 -14.59 4.84
C THR A 50 1.53 -15.95 4.25
N HIS A 51 1.41 -16.98 5.08
CA HIS A 51 0.86 -18.29 4.68
C HIS A 51 -0.67 -18.27 4.49
N SER A 52 -1.23 -17.12 4.11
CA SER A 52 -2.66 -16.90 3.86
C SER A 52 -2.84 -15.98 2.65
N LEU A 53 -4.08 -15.63 2.34
CA LEU A 53 -4.41 -14.67 1.27
C LEU A 53 -4.00 -13.22 1.61
N MET A 54 -3.62 -12.98 2.87
CA MET A 54 -3.31 -11.65 3.40
C MET A 54 -1.82 -11.32 3.28
N HIS A 55 -1.53 -10.02 3.24
CA HIS A 55 -0.19 -9.47 3.27
C HIS A 55 -0.11 -8.46 4.43
N VAL A 56 1.04 -8.38 5.07
CA VAL A 56 1.33 -7.30 6.02
C VAL A 56 2.06 -6.20 5.27
N ILE A 57 1.54 -4.98 5.32
CA ILE A 57 2.19 -3.80 4.74
C ILE A 57 2.75 -3.00 5.91
N GLU A 58 4.07 -2.89 5.96
CA GLU A 58 4.75 -2.12 6.98
C GLU A 58 4.89 -0.67 6.49
N ALA A 59 4.53 0.28 7.35
CA ALA A 59 4.63 1.69 7.04
C ALA A 59 5.18 2.47 8.23
N GLU A 60 6.01 3.47 7.94
CA GLU A 60 6.52 4.40 8.95
C GLU A 60 5.91 5.79 8.76
N ARG A 61 5.79 6.53 9.87
CA ARG A 61 5.35 7.91 9.84
C ARG A 61 6.43 8.79 9.22
N VAL A 62 6.06 9.57 8.21
CA VAL A 62 6.94 10.61 7.65
C VAL A 62 6.95 11.78 8.63
N SER A 63 8.08 12.01 9.30
CA SER A 63 8.23 13.17 10.18
C SER A 63 8.28 14.46 9.37
N ALA A 64 7.82 15.59 9.93
CA ALA A 64 7.90 16.89 9.27
C ALA A 64 9.34 17.28 8.91
N VAL A 65 10.30 16.87 9.73
CA VAL A 65 11.75 17.03 9.48
C VAL A 65 12.21 16.13 8.33
N GLY A 66 11.80 14.86 8.31
CA GLY A 66 12.12 13.93 7.23
C GLY A 66 11.57 14.40 5.88
N LEU A 67 10.32 14.87 5.85
CA LEU A 67 9.69 15.43 4.65
C LEU A 67 10.40 16.71 4.17
N TRP A 68 10.82 17.56 5.11
CA TRP A 68 11.56 18.79 4.81
C TRP A 68 12.98 18.50 4.26
N LEU A 69 13.68 17.52 4.81
CA LEU A 69 15.00 17.09 4.35
C LEU A 69 14.95 16.35 3.01
N LEU A 70 13.94 15.50 2.78
CA LEU A 70 13.69 14.84 1.49
C LEU A 70 13.40 15.87 0.38
N ARG A 71 12.55 16.86 0.64
CA ARG A 71 12.24 17.94 -0.31
C ARG A 71 13.43 18.82 -0.66
N ARG A 72 14.48 18.84 0.17
CA ARG A 72 15.73 19.56 -0.10
C ARG A 72 16.86 18.68 -0.66
N GLY A 73 16.60 17.40 -0.91
CA GLY A 73 17.61 16.45 -1.39
C GLY A 73 18.70 16.14 -0.36
N VAL A 74 18.45 16.40 0.93
CA VAL A 74 19.42 16.17 2.02
C VAL A 74 19.33 14.74 2.55
N LEU A 75 18.14 14.12 2.46
CA LEU A 75 17.97 12.68 2.66
C LEU A 75 17.81 12.02 1.29
N GLY A 76 18.77 11.18 0.91
CA GLY A 76 18.62 10.28 -0.23
C GLY A 76 17.60 9.19 0.09
N VAL A 77 16.83 8.78 -0.92
CA VAL A 77 16.05 7.54 -0.84
C VAL A 77 17.07 6.40 -0.75
N GLY A 78 17.37 5.95 0.47
CA GLY A 78 18.16 4.76 0.69
C GLY A 78 17.36 3.56 0.18
N VAL A 79 17.62 3.16 -1.06
CA VAL A 79 17.26 1.83 -1.54
C VAL A 79 18.19 0.89 -0.78
N ALA A 80 17.65 0.21 0.24
CA ALA A 80 18.31 -0.94 0.81
C ALA A 80 18.35 -2.02 -0.29
N ALA A 81 19.58 -2.38 -0.68
CA ALA A 81 19.90 -3.42 -1.64
C ALA A 81 19.62 -4.83 -1.07
#